data_AF-A0A932W3N1-F1
#
_entry.id   AF-A0A932W3N1-F1
#
_cell.length_a   1.000
_cell.length_b   1.000
_cell.length_c   1.000
_cell.angle_alpha   90.00
_cell.angle_beta   90.00
_cell.angle_gamma   90.00
#
_symmetry.space_group_name_H-M   'P 1'
#
loop_
_entity.id
_entity.type
_entity.pdbx_description
1 polymer ?
#
loop_
_entity_poly.entity_id
_entity_poly.type
_entity_poly.pdbx_seq_one_letter_code
_entity_poly.pdbx_strand_id
1 'polypeptide(L)'
;MSVAELMIGRKTSCFFVAMFMSALALVAHPLLALGWPAKQSSGAEHTRNDMRKRIDTLIRQTVKEGNFRTADGVAFNMEVPPSMAVIKEIQSYGEKALPILEEYVWGKGNREAVVALRLIGQVGGANLVKTLGPVVERHPSPQLRIRALRWLSRGPKKEILPIIRKAADSDPDESVRRVAKEILALD
;
A
#
# COMPACT_ATOMS: atom_id res chain seq x y z
N MET A 1 -49.63 17.71 -30.18
CA MET A 1 -48.18 17.98 -30.34
C MET A 1 -47.45 16.79 -29.72
N SER A 2 -47.49 15.64 -30.37
CA SER A 2 -46.55 15.06 -31.35
C SER A 2 -45.21 14.65 -30.74
N VAL A 3 -45.07 13.33 -30.67
CA VAL A 3 -43.92 12.51 -30.30
C VAL A 3 -43.11 12.28 -31.58
N ALA A 4 -41.85 12.69 -31.64
CA ALA A 4 -40.91 12.32 -32.71
C ALA A 4 -39.45 12.52 -32.22
N GLU A 5 -38.71 11.42 -32.07
CA GLU A 5 -37.53 11.08 -32.89
C GLU A 5 -36.24 11.84 -32.54
N LEU A 6 -35.30 11.16 -31.88
CA LEU A 6 -33.89 11.26 -32.26
C LEU A 6 -33.14 9.96 -31.92
N MET A 7 -33.08 9.08 -32.92
CA MET A 7 -32.09 8.00 -33.02
C MET A 7 -30.77 8.58 -33.52
N ILE A 8 -29.65 8.42 -32.81
CA ILE A 8 -28.31 8.42 -33.43
C ILE A 8 -27.36 7.44 -32.72
N GLY A 9 -27.07 6.32 -33.41
CA GLY A 9 -25.69 5.92 -33.69
C GLY A 9 -24.92 5.05 -32.69
N ARG A 10 -25.23 3.74 -32.66
CA ARG A 10 -24.25 2.70 -32.28
C ARG A 10 -23.11 2.66 -33.32
N LYS A 11 -21.87 2.95 -32.91
CA LYS A 11 -20.67 2.64 -33.71
C LYS A 11 -19.92 1.47 -33.08
N THR A 12 -20.11 0.30 -33.68
CA THR A 12 -19.23 -0.86 -33.61
C THR A 12 -17.90 -0.51 -34.26
N SER A 13 -16.81 -0.51 -33.48
CA SER A 13 -15.45 -0.50 -34.03
C SER A 13 -14.83 -1.88 -33.84
N CYS A 14 -14.99 -2.71 -34.87
CA CYS A 14 -14.11 -3.84 -35.15
C CYS A 14 -12.82 -3.30 -35.79
N PHE A 15 -11.71 -3.31 -35.06
CA PHE A 15 -10.34 -3.29 -35.60
C PHE A 15 -9.75 -4.64 -35.15
N PHE A 16 -9.55 -5.67 -35.99
CA PHE A 16 -8.68 -5.81 -37.18
C PHE A 16 -7.23 -5.39 -36.93
N VAL A 17 -6.30 -6.29 -37.34
CA VAL A 17 -4.82 -6.12 -37.47
C VAL A 17 -4.03 -6.45 -36.18
N ALA A 18 -3.00 -7.30 -36.12
CA ALA A 18 -2.29 -8.12 -37.10
C ALA A 18 -1.68 -9.36 -36.42
N MET A 19 -1.75 -10.44 -37.17
CA MET A 19 -0.95 -11.66 -37.06
C MET A 19 0.50 -11.33 -37.45
N PHE A 20 1.47 -11.47 -36.54
CA PHE A 20 2.90 -11.51 -36.88
C PHE A 20 3.46 -12.87 -36.45
N MET A 21 3.42 -13.79 -37.41
CA MET A 21 4.30 -14.96 -37.49
C MET A 21 5.72 -14.50 -37.88
N SER A 22 6.72 -15.30 -37.55
CA SER A 22 8.17 -15.21 -37.89
C SER A 22 9.03 -14.64 -36.75
N ALA A 23 10.15 -15.25 -36.32
CA ALA A 23 10.92 -16.35 -36.87
C ALA A 23 11.65 -17.10 -35.74
N LEU A 24 11.66 -18.42 -35.85
CA LEU A 24 12.58 -19.32 -35.16
C LEU A 24 14.02 -18.97 -35.57
N ALA A 25 14.84 -18.49 -34.62
CA ALA A 25 16.28 -18.53 -34.74
C ALA A 25 16.82 -19.53 -33.71
N LEU A 26 17.03 -20.76 -34.16
CA LEU A 26 17.87 -21.74 -33.48
C LEU A 26 19.29 -21.19 -33.43
N VAL A 27 19.74 -20.78 -32.24
CA VAL A 27 21.16 -20.61 -31.99
C VAL A 27 21.50 -21.45 -30.76
N ALA A 28 22.01 -22.65 -31.02
CA ALA A 28 22.65 -23.49 -30.04
C ALA A 28 23.89 -22.76 -29.48
N HIS A 29 23.94 -22.55 -28.17
CA HIS A 29 25.14 -22.15 -27.44
C HIS A 29 25.39 -23.08 -26.25
N PRO A 30 26.66 -23.28 -25.89
CA PRO A 30 27.14 -24.49 -25.24
C PRO A 30 26.93 -24.49 -23.74
N LEU A 31 26.67 -25.70 -23.22
CA LEU A 31 26.97 -26.09 -21.86
C LEU A 31 28.40 -25.67 -21.49
N LEU A 32 28.56 -24.91 -20.41
CA LEU A 32 29.60 -25.07 -19.38
C LEU A 32 29.63 -23.83 -18.46
N ALA A 33 28.79 -23.86 -17.43
CA ALA A 33 29.11 -23.28 -16.14
C ALA A 33 28.27 -24.03 -15.10
N LEU A 34 28.84 -25.13 -14.60
CA LEU A 34 28.42 -25.76 -13.34
C LEU A 34 28.75 -24.80 -12.18
N GLY A 35 28.00 -23.69 -12.12
CA GLY A 35 28.02 -22.73 -11.04
C GLY A 35 27.13 -23.23 -9.91
N TRP A 36 27.79 -23.83 -8.92
CA TRP A 36 27.26 -24.26 -7.63
C TRP A 36 26.13 -23.34 -7.11
N PRO A 37 24.97 -23.87 -6.66
CA PRO A 37 23.98 -23.06 -5.98
C PRO A 37 24.61 -22.57 -4.68
N ALA A 38 24.85 -21.26 -4.58
CA ALA A 38 25.25 -20.62 -3.34
C ALA A 38 24.15 -20.88 -2.29
N LYS A 39 24.40 -21.86 -1.43
CA LYS A 39 23.57 -22.25 -0.28
C LYS A 39 23.71 -21.17 0.79
N GLN A 40 23.09 -20.02 0.55
CA GLN A 40 23.18 -18.86 1.42
C GLN A 40 21.78 -18.27 1.61
N SER A 41 20.91 -18.95 2.37
CA SER A 41 19.57 -18.41 2.69
C SER A 41 19.03 -18.72 4.08
N SER A 42 19.53 -19.72 4.82
CA SER A 42 18.87 -20.14 6.07
C SER A 42 18.90 -19.10 7.20
N GLY A 43 20.02 -18.39 7.37
CA GLY A 43 20.16 -17.40 8.45
C GLY A 43 19.32 -16.13 8.25
N ALA A 44 19.39 -15.55 7.04
CA ALA A 44 18.64 -14.33 6.72
C ALA A 44 17.12 -14.56 6.69
N GLU A 45 16.69 -15.74 6.22
CA GLU A 45 15.28 -16.14 6.23
C GLU A 45 14.75 -16.35 7.65
N HIS A 46 15.55 -16.96 8.54
CA HIS A 46 15.20 -17.10 9.95
C HIS A 46 14.99 -15.74 10.61
N THR A 47 15.92 -14.79 10.44
CA THR A 47 15.78 -13.43 10.98
C THR A 47 14.54 -12.71 10.43
N ARG A 48 14.21 -12.88 9.15
CA ARG A 48 13.00 -12.29 8.56
C ARG A 48 11.72 -12.90 9.15
N ASN A 49 11.70 -14.21 9.35
CA ASN A 49 10.55 -14.91 9.92
C ASN A 49 10.32 -14.52 11.39
N ASP A 50 11.39 -14.36 12.16
CA ASP A 50 11.29 -13.91 13.55
C ASP A 50 10.82 -12.46 13.64
N MET A 51 11.35 -11.59 12.79
CA MET A 51 10.88 -10.20 12.67
C MET A 51 9.40 -10.16 12.29
N ARG A 52 8.96 -10.97 11.31
CA ARG A 52 7.54 -11.05 10.92
C ARG A 52 6.66 -11.47 12.08
N LYS A 53 7.03 -12.53 12.82
CA LYS A 53 6.29 -12.99 14.00
C LYS A 53 6.21 -11.91 15.07
N ARG A 54 7.30 -11.17 15.27
CA ARG A 54 7.33 -10.09 16.25
C ARG A 54 6.43 -8.91 15.84
N ILE A 55 6.49 -8.49 14.58
CA ILE A 55 5.62 -7.44 14.03
C ILE A 55 4.14 -7.86 14.12
N ASP A 56 3.79 -9.12 13.80
CA ASP A 56 2.42 -9.64 13.97
C ASP A 56 1.95 -9.50 15.43
N THR A 57 2.79 -9.93 16.37
CA THR A 57 2.49 -9.84 17.81
C THR A 57 2.23 -8.40 18.23
N LEU A 58 3.10 -7.46 17.80
CA LEU A 58 2.97 -6.04 18.14
C LEU A 58 1.69 -5.42 17.57
N ILE A 59 1.36 -5.70 16.31
CA ILE A 59 0.14 -5.18 15.67
C ILE A 59 -1.11 -5.72 16.37
N ARG A 60 -1.18 -7.04 16.60
CA ARG A 60 -2.32 -7.66 17.28
C ARG A 60 -2.50 -7.14 18.69
N GLN A 61 -1.40 -6.94 19.41
CA GLN A 61 -1.44 -6.36 20.75
C GLN A 61 -1.99 -4.94 20.73
N THR A 62 -1.50 -4.07 19.82
CA THR A 62 -2.03 -2.69 19.69
C THR A 62 -3.52 -2.68 19.35
N VAL A 63 -3.99 -3.57 18.46
CA VAL A 63 -5.42 -3.70 18.16
C VAL A 63 -6.21 -4.17 19.38
N LYS A 64 -5.68 -5.14 20.14
CA LYS A 64 -6.31 -5.66 21.36
C LYS A 64 -6.38 -4.61 22.48
N GLU A 65 -5.37 -3.77 22.62
CA GLU A 65 -5.37 -2.64 23.57
C GLU A 65 -6.49 -1.63 23.26
N GLY A 66 -6.95 -1.58 22.01
CA GLY A 66 -8.13 -0.81 21.60
C GLY A 66 -9.47 -1.49 21.85
N ASN A 67 -9.51 -2.69 22.44
CA ASN A 67 -10.75 -3.42 22.71
C ASN A 67 -11.14 -3.26 24.18
N PHE A 68 -12.23 -2.54 24.39
CA PHE A 68 -12.76 -2.29 25.72
C PHE A 68 -14.11 -2.97 25.87
N ARG A 69 -14.41 -3.40 27.10
CA ARG A 69 -15.71 -3.90 27.50
C ARG A 69 -16.20 -3.09 28.69
N THR A 70 -17.45 -2.62 28.63
CA THR A 70 -18.10 -2.00 29.79
C THR A 70 -18.44 -3.07 30.84
N ALA A 71 -18.81 -2.63 32.05
CA ALA A 71 -19.29 -3.52 33.11
C ALA A 71 -20.52 -4.35 32.65
N ASP A 72 -21.36 -3.76 31.79
CA ASP A 72 -22.54 -4.42 31.22
C ASP A 72 -22.23 -5.34 30.02
N GLY A 73 -20.94 -5.56 29.70
CA GLY A 73 -20.51 -6.46 28.63
C GLY A 73 -20.54 -5.87 27.22
N VAL A 74 -20.87 -4.58 27.06
CA VAL A 74 -20.85 -3.92 25.75
C VAL A 74 -19.40 -3.74 25.29
N ALA A 75 -19.06 -4.35 24.16
CA ALA A 75 -17.76 -4.22 23.54
C ALA A 75 -17.72 -2.98 22.63
N PHE A 76 -16.72 -2.13 22.83
CA PHE A 76 -16.42 -1.04 21.90
C PHE A 76 -14.95 -1.04 21.54
N ASN A 77 -14.70 -0.59 20.31
CA ASN A 77 -13.40 -0.62 19.69
C ASN A 77 -12.93 0.82 19.51
N MET A 78 -11.87 1.19 20.23
CA MET A 78 -11.19 2.46 20.02
C MET A 78 -9.96 2.25 19.14
N GLU A 79 -9.66 3.24 18.32
CA GLU A 79 -8.37 3.30 17.66
C GLU A 79 -7.33 3.81 18.65
N VAL A 80 -6.52 2.91 19.18
CA VAL A 80 -5.44 3.24 20.10
C VAL A 80 -4.14 3.41 19.30
N PRO A 81 -3.38 4.51 19.47
CA PRO A 81 -2.04 4.63 18.89
C PRO A 81 -1.12 3.49 19.38
N PRO A 82 -0.21 2.98 18.54
CA PRO A 82 0.89 2.15 19.01
C PRO A 82 1.66 2.85 20.12
N SER A 83 2.03 2.11 21.17
CA SER A 83 2.83 2.66 22.25
C SER A 83 4.22 3.10 21.76
N MET A 84 4.86 4.00 22.50
CA MET A 84 6.22 4.45 22.17
C MET A 84 7.25 3.30 22.15
N ALA A 85 7.03 2.25 22.96
CA ALA A 85 7.88 1.06 22.95
C ALA A 85 7.74 0.30 21.62
N VAL A 86 6.51 0.09 21.15
CA VAL A 86 6.25 -0.53 19.84
C VAL A 86 6.86 0.29 18.71
N ILE A 87 6.69 1.62 18.73
CA ILE A 87 7.24 2.51 17.70
C ILE A 87 8.77 2.38 17.64
N LYS A 88 9.46 2.47 18.78
CA LYS A 88 10.92 2.35 18.86
C LYS A 88 11.41 0.98 18.37
N GLU A 89 10.70 -0.09 18.73
CA GLU A 89 11.05 -1.43 18.30
C GLU A 89 10.93 -1.57 16.77
N ILE A 90 9.83 -1.12 16.19
CA ILE A 90 9.63 -1.14 14.74
C ILE A 90 10.65 -0.26 14.01
N GLN A 91 10.96 0.93 14.55
CA GLN A 91 12.01 1.80 14.02
C GLN A 91 13.39 1.14 14.05
N SER A 92 13.69 0.29 15.06
CA SER A 92 14.96 -0.43 15.13
C SER A 92 15.16 -1.44 13.98
N TYR A 93 14.06 -1.93 13.38
CA TYR A 93 14.12 -2.76 12.17
C TYR A 93 14.33 -1.95 10.89
N GLY A 94 14.07 -0.63 10.94
CA GLY A 94 14.20 0.29 9.82
C GLY A 94 13.39 -0.15 8.61
N GLU A 95 13.96 0.01 7.41
CA GLU A 95 13.28 -0.27 6.15
C GLU A 95 12.94 -1.75 5.94
N LYS A 96 13.60 -2.67 6.68
CA LYS A 96 13.32 -4.11 6.61
C LYS A 96 11.92 -4.46 7.13
N ALA A 97 11.32 -3.60 7.97
CA ALA A 97 9.95 -3.78 8.44
C ALA A 97 8.91 -3.41 7.38
N LEU A 98 9.24 -2.54 6.41
CA LEU A 98 8.25 -1.98 5.47
C LEU A 98 7.54 -3.05 4.65
N PRO A 99 8.21 -4.06 4.05
CA PRO A 99 7.50 -5.10 3.30
C PRO A 99 6.54 -5.90 4.17
N ILE A 100 6.88 -6.13 5.44
CA ILE A 100 6.04 -6.90 6.36
C ILE A 100 4.82 -6.06 6.76
N LEU A 101 5.01 -4.78 7.06
CA LEU A 101 3.90 -3.86 7.39
C LEU A 101 2.97 -3.64 6.19
N GLU A 102 3.52 -3.57 4.98
CA GLU A 102 2.75 -3.44 3.75
C GLU A 102 1.76 -4.60 3.57
N GLU A 103 2.16 -5.83 3.89
CA GLU A 103 1.25 -7.00 3.85
C GLU A 103 0.00 -6.81 4.74
N TYR A 104 0.12 -6.13 5.87
CA TYR A 104 -1.04 -5.81 6.72
C TYR A 104 -1.91 -4.72 6.12
N VAL A 105 -1.32 -3.72 5.46
CA VAL A 105 -2.07 -2.65 4.78
C VAL A 105 -2.97 -3.23 3.70
N TRP A 106 -2.48 -4.19 2.92
CA TRP A 106 -3.24 -4.86 1.85
C TRP A 106 -4.06 -6.07 2.33
N GLY A 107 -3.96 -6.44 3.62
CA GLY A 107 -4.69 -7.56 4.20
C GLY A 107 -6.17 -7.29 4.44
N LYS A 108 -6.90 -8.30 4.92
CA LYS A 108 -8.35 -8.20 5.21
C LYS A 108 -8.68 -7.44 6.51
N GLY A 109 -7.69 -7.19 7.37
CA GLY A 109 -7.90 -6.58 8.69
C GLY A 109 -7.83 -5.07 8.66
N ASN A 110 -8.98 -4.38 8.65
CA ASN A 110 -9.01 -2.91 8.59
C ASN A 110 -8.29 -2.23 9.76
N ARG A 111 -8.35 -2.80 10.98
CA ARG A 111 -7.71 -2.22 12.17
C ARG A 111 -6.20 -2.46 12.15
N GLU A 112 -5.80 -3.66 11.77
CA GLU A 112 -4.40 -4.01 11.56
C GLU A 112 -3.78 -3.16 10.46
N ALA A 113 -4.49 -2.94 9.35
CA ALA A 113 -4.06 -2.06 8.25
C ALA A 113 -3.86 -0.62 8.74
N VAL A 114 -4.77 -0.10 9.57
CA VAL A 114 -4.62 1.23 10.19
C VAL A 114 -3.38 1.32 11.08
N VAL A 115 -3.15 0.32 11.94
CA VAL A 115 -1.98 0.26 12.81
C VAL A 115 -0.69 0.16 11.98
N ALA A 116 -0.67 -0.72 10.99
CA ALA A 116 0.48 -0.92 10.10
C ALA A 116 0.81 0.36 9.31
N LEU A 117 -0.20 1.03 8.75
CA LEU A 117 -0.02 2.28 8.02
C LEU A 117 0.56 3.39 8.91
N ARG A 118 0.12 3.45 10.18
CA ARG A 118 0.69 4.37 11.18
C ARG A 118 2.14 4.02 11.48
N LEU A 119 2.48 2.74 11.65
CA LEU A 119 3.85 2.28 11.88
C LEU A 119 4.76 2.58 10.67
N ILE A 120 4.30 2.38 9.43
CA ILE A 120 5.04 2.76 8.21
C ILE A 120 5.39 4.25 8.25
N GLY A 121 4.42 5.10 8.60
CA GLY A 121 4.65 6.54 8.75
C GLY A 121 5.65 6.92 9.84
N GLN A 122 5.78 6.11 10.90
CA GLN A 122 6.75 6.31 11.98
C GLN A 122 8.15 5.78 11.64
N VAL A 123 8.24 4.72 10.84
CA VAL A 123 9.53 4.24 10.29
C VAL A 123 10.11 5.32 9.38
N GLY A 124 9.27 5.92 8.52
CA GLY A 124 9.69 6.96 7.59
C GLY A 124 10.75 6.46 6.61
N GLY A 125 11.72 7.31 6.30
CA GLY A 125 12.84 7.00 5.42
C GLY A 125 12.58 7.27 3.93
N ALA A 126 13.60 7.02 3.12
CA ALA A 126 13.56 7.28 1.68
C ALA A 126 12.53 6.41 0.96
N ASN A 127 12.27 5.20 1.48
CA ASN A 127 11.30 4.27 0.92
C ASN A 127 9.82 4.56 1.28
N LEU A 128 9.53 5.64 2.01
CA LEU A 128 8.16 6.01 2.38
C LEU A 128 7.28 6.23 1.14
N VAL A 129 7.79 6.94 0.13
CA VAL A 129 7.05 7.23 -1.11
C VAL A 129 6.74 5.95 -1.88
N LYS A 130 7.75 5.09 -2.03
CA LYS A 130 7.62 3.78 -2.69
C LYS A 130 6.57 2.89 -2.01
N THR A 131 6.48 2.95 -0.69
CA THR A 131 5.57 2.10 0.10
C THR A 131 4.14 2.67 0.10
N LEU A 132 3.97 3.98 0.30
CA LEU A 132 2.65 4.59 0.48
C LEU A 132 2.01 5.11 -0.81
N GLY A 133 2.79 5.42 -1.85
CA GLY A 133 2.27 5.82 -3.15
C GLY A 133 1.25 4.82 -3.72
N PRO A 134 1.59 3.53 -3.81
CA PRO A 134 0.63 2.46 -4.06
C PRO A 134 -0.66 2.51 -3.26
N VAL A 135 -0.59 2.77 -1.96
CA VAL A 135 -1.76 2.80 -1.09
C VAL A 135 -2.67 3.96 -1.51
N VAL A 136 -2.11 5.15 -1.75
CA VAL A 136 -2.86 6.32 -2.23
C VAL A 136 -3.48 6.11 -3.60
N GLU A 137 -2.83 5.38 -4.50
CA GLU A 137 -3.33 5.26 -5.88
C GLU A 137 -4.42 4.21 -6.06
N ARG A 138 -4.35 3.08 -5.36
CA ARG A 138 -5.16 1.90 -5.68
C ARG A 138 -5.75 1.16 -4.49
N HIS A 139 -5.50 1.59 -3.25
CA HIS A 139 -6.09 0.89 -2.12
C HIS A 139 -7.63 1.04 -2.12
N PRO A 140 -8.42 -0.04 -1.97
CA PRO A 140 -9.88 0.02 -2.11
C PRO A 140 -10.54 0.90 -1.04
N SER A 141 -10.00 0.92 0.19
CA SER A 141 -10.50 1.76 1.28
C SER A 141 -10.09 3.24 1.14
N PRO A 142 -11.05 4.18 0.95
CA PRO A 142 -10.75 5.62 0.90
C PRO A 142 -10.11 6.14 2.19
N GLN A 143 -10.50 5.58 3.34
CA GLN A 143 -9.94 5.96 4.64
C GLN A 143 -8.44 5.65 4.73
N LEU A 144 -8.00 4.52 4.17
CA LEU A 144 -6.57 4.18 4.12
C LEU A 144 -5.82 5.06 3.11
N ARG A 145 -6.42 5.41 1.97
CA ARG A 145 -5.85 6.39 1.02
C ARG A 145 -5.64 7.76 1.67
N ILE A 146 -6.64 8.28 2.39
CA ILE A 146 -6.56 9.54 3.16
C ILE A 146 -5.42 9.50 4.18
N ARG A 147 -5.31 8.42 4.95
CA ARG A 147 -4.24 8.27 5.95
C ARG A 147 -2.86 8.20 5.28
N ALA A 148 -2.75 7.47 4.18
CA ALA A 148 -1.51 7.37 3.41
C ALA A 148 -1.07 8.73 2.85
N LEU A 149 -2.02 9.54 2.33
CA LEU A 149 -1.75 10.92 1.90
C LEU A 149 -1.15 11.78 3.03
N ARG A 150 -1.73 11.70 4.24
CA ARG A 150 -1.24 12.46 5.41
C ARG A 150 0.15 12.03 5.89
N TRP A 151 0.53 10.78 5.65
CA TRP A 151 1.90 10.32 5.93
C TRP A 151 2.85 10.71 4.80
N LEU A 152 2.44 10.57 3.54
CA LEU A 152 3.22 11.00 2.38
C LEU A 152 3.52 12.50 2.41
N SER A 153 2.64 13.35 2.92
CA SER A 153 2.87 14.82 2.98
C SER A 153 4.13 15.23 3.74
N ARG A 154 4.70 14.33 4.55
CA ARG A 154 5.94 14.49 5.30
C ARG A 154 7.21 14.11 4.50
N GLY A 155 7.05 13.51 3.32
CA GLY A 155 8.15 13.08 2.47
C GLY A 155 8.74 14.20 1.61
N PRO A 156 9.78 13.90 0.81
CA PRO A 156 10.40 14.87 -0.10
C PRO A 156 9.41 15.39 -1.14
N LYS A 157 9.22 16.72 -1.19
CA LYS A 157 8.22 17.39 -2.05
C LYS A 157 8.28 16.96 -3.51
N LYS A 158 9.49 16.90 -4.08
CA LYS A 158 9.71 16.51 -5.48
C LYS A 158 9.11 15.15 -5.82
N GLU A 159 9.11 14.21 -4.88
CA GLU A 159 8.65 12.85 -5.09
C GLU A 159 7.15 12.69 -4.80
N ILE A 160 6.62 13.41 -3.80
CA ILE A 160 5.23 13.23 -3.34
C ILE A 160 4.22 14.09 -4.12
N LEU A 161 4.63 15.26 -4.63
CA LEU A 161 3.71 16.19 -5.28
C LEU A 161 2.98 15.58 -6.49
N PRO A 162 3.62 14.78 -7.38
CA PRO A 162 2.90 14.13 -8.48
C PRO A 162 1.77 13.21 -7.99
N ILE A 163 2.00 12.47 -6.90
CA ILE A 163 1.01 11.54 -6.32
C ILE A 163 -0.14 12.33 -5.71
N ILE A 164 0.15 13.39 -4.93
CA ILE A 164 -0.87 14.19 -4.26
C ILE A 164 -1.72 14.95 -5.29
N ARG A 165 -1.12 15.53 -6.34
CA ARG A 165 -1.86 16.20 -7.44
C ARG A 165 -2.79 15.22 -8.16
N LYS A 166 -2.29 14.05 -8.54
CA LYS A 166 -3.11 13.01 -9.17
C LYS A 166 -4.31 12.63 -8.30
N ALA A 167 -4.11 12.45 -6.99
CA ALA A 167 -5.19 12.17 -6.05
C ALA A 167 -6.19 13.34 -5.93
N ALA A 168 -5.73 14.59 -5.90
CA ALA A 168 -6.58 15.78 -5.85
C ALA A 168 -7.47 15.93 -7.10
N ASP A 169 -6.92 15.59 -8.26
CA ASP A 169 -7.58 15.77 -9.55
C ASP A 169 -8.56 14.63 -9.87
N SER A 170 -8.19 13.39 -9.54
CA SER A 170 -8.81 12.21 -10.15
C SER A 170 -9.11 11.04 -9.22
N ASP A 171 -8.88 11.14 -7.90
CA ASP A 171 -9.31 10.06 -6.99
C ASP A 171 -10.83 9.88 -7.08
N PRO A 172 -11.35 8.64 -7.18
CA PRO A 172 -12.79 8.41 -7.28
C PRO A 172 -13.58 8.90 -6.06
N ASP A 173 -12.96 8.92 -4.87
CA ASP A 173 -13.59 9.35 -3.63
C ASP A 173 -13.38 10.84 -3.37
N GLU A 174 -14.48 11.56 -3.15
CA GLU A 174 -14.46 13.01 -2.93
C GLU A 174 -13.68 13.42 -1.68
N SER A 175 -13.75 12.63 -0.60
CA SER A 175 -13.03 12.94 0.63
C SER A 175 -11.52 12.79 0.44
N VAL A 176 -11.09 11.82 -0.39
CA VAL A 176 -9.67 11.70 -0.77
C VAL A 176 -9.23 12.91 -1.59
N ARG A 177 -9.99 13.31 -2.63
CA ARG A 177 -9.68 14.51 -3.43
C ARG A 177 -9.58 15.76 -2.56
N ARG A 178 -10.53 15.96 -1.65
CA ARG A 178 -10.55 17.09 -0.71
C ARG A 178 -9.31 17.12 0.18
N VAL A 179 -8.96 16.01 0.82
CA VAL A 179 -7.74 15.95 1.68
C VAL A 179 -6.47 16.19 0.85
N ALA A 180 -6.39 15.66 -0.37
CA ALA A 180 -5.24 15.92 -1.24
C ALA A 180 -5.11 17.42 -1.59
N LYS A 181 -6.23 18.12 -1.87
CA LYS A 181 -6.25 19.57 -2.09
C LYS A 181 -5.86 20.35 -0.85
N GLU A 182 -6.34 19.95 0.33
CA GLU A 182 -5.95 20.54 1.62
C GLU A 182 -4.43 20.43 1.82
N ILE A 183 -3.82 19.26 1.52
CA ILE A 183 -2.38 19.07 1.61
C ILE A 183 -1.61 19.97 0.63
N LEU A 184 -2.08 20.11 -0.61
CA LEU A 184 -1.44 20.99 -1.60
C LEU A 184 -1.52 22.48 -1.24
N ALA A 185 -2.51 22.88 -0.44
CA ALA A 185 -2.67 24.27 -0.01
C ALA A 185 -1.77 24.64 1.18
N LEU A 186 -1.13 23.66 1.83
CA LEU A 186 -0.18 23.87 2.92
C LEU A 186 1.28 24.00 2.46
N ASP A 187 1.54 23.77 1.17
CA ASP A 187 2.85 23.77 0.53
C ASP A 187 3.11 25.07 -0.25
#